data_AF-A0A7W9Y7Y5-F1
#
_entry.id   AF-A0A7W9Y7Y5-F1
#
_cell.length_a   1.000
_cell.length_b   1.000
_cell.length_c   1.000
_cell.angle_alpha   90.00
_cell.angle_beta   90.00
_cell.angle_gamma   90.00
#
_symmetry.space_group_name_H-M   'P 1'
#
loop_
_entity.id
_entity.type
_entity.pdbx_description
1 polymer ?
#
loop_
_entity_poly.entity_id
_entity_poly.type
_entity_poly.pdbx_seq_one_letter_code
_entity_poly.pdbx_strand_id
1 'polypeptide(L)'
;MDINSRRLRDGGKPVRIGARAFDLLRYLALNAGRILSKAELLEAVWPKATVDEIAIRVHLVELRKILRTKPDAPWIRAVPGRGYLFLKPVEMGRLAKPGPVDAGLPYVPAEILGRSTFIESSIEKLEVHRLQSIIGTGGIRKTSVAVEIGNHFRAIGRPVIFLDLSTLTADSQLVSYLAMRLDLISFAEDPMPMVLATLAEQPYMLVFDNCEHVIGGCAEVVETILCSTGSTTVLATSREPLGVMGEYVSRLPPLSYPDEGVVPKDV
;
A
#
# COMPACT_ATOMS: atom_id res chain seq x y z
N MET A 1 -15.20 -8.59 -5.73
CA MET A 1 -15.35 -7.86 -4.46
C MET A 1 -14.58 -8.64 -3.40
N ASP A 2 -13.68 -8.00 -2.66
CA ASP A 2 -12.98 -8.60 -1.52
C ASP A 2 -13.69 -8.22 -0.23
N ILE A 3 -14.27 -9.20 0.45
CA ILE A 3 -15.07 -8.99 1.65
C ILE A 3 -14.18 -8.69 2.86
N ASN A 4 -13.02 -9.35 2.97
CA ASN A 4 -12.14 -9.23 4.13
C ASN A 4 -11.42 -7.89 4.13
N SER A 5 -10.87 -7.52 2.97
CA SER A 5 -10.16 -6.24 2.83
C SER A 5 -11.09 -5.08 2.47
N ARG A 6 -12.42 -5.29 2.39
CA ARG A 6 -13.42 -4.29 1.96
C ARG A 6 -13.07 -3.57 0.64
N ARG A 7 -12.57 -4.29 -0.37
CA ARG A 7 -12.13 -3.71 -1.66
C ARG A 7 -13.07 -4.08 -2.81
N LEU A 8 -13.28 -3.13 -3.72
CA LEU A 8 -13.98 -3.35 -4.98
C LEU A 8 -13.01 -3.15 -6.15
N ARG A 9 -13.06 -4.04 -7.14
CA ARG A 9 -12.28 -3.98 -8.37
C ARG A 9 -13.18 -4.21 -9.59
N ASP A 10 -12.90 -3.51 -10.68
CA ASP A 10 -13.51 -3.68 -12.00
C ASP A 10 -12.41 -4.09 -12.99
N GLY A 11 -12.49 -5.31 -13.54
CA GLY A 11 -11.44 -5.85 -14.42
C GLY A 11 -10.03 -5.83 -13.80
N GLY A 12 -9.93 -6.01 -12.48
CA GLY A 12 -8.65 -5.94 -11.74
C GLY A 12 -8.27 -4.54 -11.26
N LYS A 13 -8.85 -3.45 -11.78
CA LYS A 13 -8.56 -2.07 -11.35
C LYS A 13 -9.35 -1.72 -10.08
N PRO A 14 -8.75 -1.09 -9.06
CA PRO A 14 -9.47 -0.66 -7.87
C PRO A 14 -10.57 0.35 -8.18
N VAL A 15 -11.67 0.27 -7.43
CA VAL A 15 -12.79 1.19 -7.54
C VAL A 15 -13.09 1.81 -6.17
N ARG A 16 -13.16 3.14 -6.11
CA ARG A 16 -13.53 3.87 -4.89
C ARG A 16 -15.01 3.67 -4.59
N ILE A 17 -15.33 3.32 -3.34
CA ILE A 17 -16.69 3.04 -2.87
C ILE A 17 -16.84 3.37 -1.38
N GLY A 18 -17.73 4.28 -1.00
CA GLY A 18 -17.90 4.63 0.42
C GLY A 18 -18.22 3.43 1.32
N ALA A 19 -17.82 3.47 2.59
CA ALA A 19 -17.95 2.33 3.52
C ALA A 19 -19.36 1.74 3.57
N ARG A 20 -20.40 2.60 3.67
CA ARG A 20 -21.81 2.17 3.69
C ARG A 20 -22.31 1.65 2.34
N ALA A 21 -21.86 2.25 1.24
CA ALA A 21 -22.17 1.72 -0.09
C ALA A 21 -21.55 0.32 -0.28
N PHE A 22 -20.34 0.10 0.21
CA PHE A 22 -19.71 -1.23 0.21
C PHE A 22 -20.52 -2.25 1.00
N ASP A 23 -20.94 -1.91 2.23
CA ASP A 23 -21.74 -2.79 3.07
C ASP A 23 -23.09 -3.13 2.41
N LEU A 24 -23.73 -2.13 1.80
CA LEU A 24 -24.97 -2.32 1.05
C LEU A 24 -24.78 -3.23 -0.16
N LEU A 25 -23.72 -3.01 -0.96
CA LEU A 25 -23.38 -3.87 -2.09
C LEU A 25 -23.08 -5.30 -1.64
N ARG A 26 -22.33 -5.47 -0.55
CA ARG A 26 -22.01 -6.77 0.03
C ARG A 26 -23.28 -7.52 0.41
N TYR A 27 -24.19 -6.87 1.12
CA TYR A 27 -25.43 -7.50 1.58
C TYR A 27 -26.37 -7.84 0.40
N LEU A 28 -26.47 -6.95 -0.58
CA LEU A 28 -27.22 -7.20 -1.82
C LEU A 28 -26.64 -8.40 -2.60
N ALA A 29 -25.32 -8.47 -2.75
CA ALA A 29 -24.64 -9.52 -3.49
C ALA A 29 -24.74 -10.88 -2.78
N LEU A 30 -24.61 -10.91 -1.44
CA LEU A 30 -24.79 -12.13 -0.63
C LEU A 30 -26.20 -12.72 -0.73
N ASN A 31 -27.19 -11.88 -1.05
CA ASN A 31 -28.59 -12.27 -1.20
C ASN A 31 -29.08 -12.10 -2.64
N ALA A 32 -28.19 -12.25 -3.63
CA ALA A 32 -28.52 -12.10 -5.04
C ALA A 32 -29.72 -12.99 -5.44
N GLY A 33 -30.63 -12.45 -6.24
CA GLY A 33 -31.87 -13.15 -6.63
C GLY A 33 -33.03 -13.02 -5.63
N ARG A 34 -32.82 -12.54 -4.39
CA ARG A 34 -33.89 -12.30 -3.42
C ARG A 34 -34.31 -10.83 -3.39
N ILE A 35 -35.61 -10.58 -3.20
CA ILE A 35 -36.12 -9.23 -2.93
C ILE A 35 -35.86 -8.92 -1.46
N LEU A 36 -35.10 -7.87 -1.20
CA LEU A 36 -34.75 -7.39 0.14
C LEU A 36 -35.60 -6.19 0.50
N SER A 37 -36.26 -6.23 1.65
CA SER A 37 -37.07 -5.12 2.11
C SER A 37 -36.21 -3.94 2.55
N LYS A 38 -36.77 -2.73 2.57
CA LYS A 38 -36.03 -1.56 3.04
C LYS A 38 -35.66 -1.67 4.52
N ALA A 39 -36.57 -2.19 5.35
CA ALA A 39 -36.31 -2.43 6.78
C ALA A 39 -35.13 -3.40 6.98
N GLU A 40 -35.11 -4.50 6.23
CA GLU A 40 -34.02 -5.48 6.26
C GLU A 40 -32.67 -4.87 5.83
N LEU A 41 -32.67 -4.06 4.78
CA LEU A 41 -31.45 -3.36 4.35
C LEU A 41 -30.98 -2.33 5.37
N LEU A 42 -31.89 -1.62 6.02
CA LEU A 42 -31.58 -0.67 7.10
C LEU A 42 -30.98 -1.41 8.30
N GLU A 43 -31.59 -2.49 8.75
CA GLU A 43 -31.11 -3.29 9.88
C GLU A 43 -29.73 -3.90 9.60
N ALA A 44 -29.52 -4.44 8.40
CA ALA A 44 -28.26 -5.10 8.04
C ALA A 44 -27.09 -4.12 7.90
N VAL A 45 -27.32 -2.93 7.33
CA VAL A 45 -26.25 -1.98 6.98
C VAL A 45 -26.12 -0.87 8.02
N TRP A 46 -27.18 -0.55 8.76
CA TRP A 46 -27.22 0.49 9.80
C TRP A 46 -27.91 0.02 11.10
N PRO A 47 -27.44 -1.08 11.74
CA PRO A 47 -28.12 -1.67 12.90
C PRO A 47 -28.25 -0.75 14.13
N LYS A 48 -27.45 0.32 14.21
CA LYS A 48 -27.37 1.23 15.36
C LYS A 48 -27.64 2.70 15.01
N ALA A 49 -28.10 3.00 13.80
CA ALA A 49 -28.31 4.38 13.36
C ALA A 49 -29.80 4.65 13.07
N THR A 50 -30.30 5.79 13.52
CA THR A 50 -31.62 6.30 13.14
C THR A 50 -31.53 6.95 11.76
N VAL A 51 -31.56 6.13 10.71
CA VAL A 51 -31.50 6.57 9.32
C VAL A 51 -32.83 6.34 8.61
N ASP A 52 -33.26 7.36 7.87
CA ASP A 52 -34.42 7.29 6.99
C ASP A 52 -34.12 6.41 5.75
N GLU A 53 -35.17 5.86 5.12
CA GLU A 53 -35.08 5.13 3.86
C GLU A 53 -34.37 5.90 2.73
N ILE A 54 -34.33 7.23 2.80
CA ILE A 54 -33.56 8.10 1.91
C ILE A 54 -32.08 7.68 1.88
N ALA A 55 -31.50 7.22 3.00
CA ALA A 55 -30.10 6.78 3.06
C ALA A 55 -29.81 5.63 2.08
N ILE A 56 -30.74 4.67 1.94
CA ILE A 56 -30.63 3.58 0.98
C ILE A 56 -30.57 4.16 -0.45
N ARG A 57 -31.44 5.11 -0.77
CA ARG A 57 -31.51 5.70 -2.12
C ARG A 57 -30.22 6.42 -2.49
N VAL A 58 -29.62 7.16 -1.56
CA VAL A 58 -28.35 7.88 -1.77
C VAL A 58 -27.23 6.90 -2.15
N HIS A 59 -27.05 5.83 -1.36
CA HIS A 59 -26.00 4.85 -1.65
C HIS A 59 -26.31 3.99 -2.88
N LEU A 60 -27.58 3.74 -3.21
CA LEU A 60 -27.94 3.08 -4.47
C LEU A 60 -27.59 3.92 -5.70
N VAL A 61 -27.66 5.25 -5.62
CA VAL A 61 -27.21 6.14 -6.71
C VAL A 61 -25.69 6.04 -6.87
N GLU A 62 -24.93 6.06 -5.78
CA GLU A 62 -23.49 5.85 -5.78
C GLU A 62 -23.12 4.49 -6.40
N LEU A 63 -23.77 3.41 -5.95
CA LEU A 63 -23.53 2.05 -6.46
C LEU A 63 -23.82 1.92 -7.95
N ARG A 64 -24.91 2.51 -8.46
CA ARG A 64 -25.23 2.47 -9.89
C ARG A 64 -24.17 3.17 -10.75
N LYS A 65 -23.60 4.28 -10.26
CA LYS A 65 -22.50 4.98 -10.92
C LYS A 65 -21.24 4.11 -10.95
N ILE A 66 -20.89 3.53 -9.81
CA ILE A 66 -19.72 2.66 -9.63
C ILE A 66 -19.80 1.41 -10.52
N LEU A 67 -20.95 0.75 -10.52
CA LEU A 67 -21.19 -0.48 -11.28
C LEU A 67 -21.43 -0.22 -12.78
N ARG A 68 -21.43 1.05 -13.21
CA ARG A 68 -21.61 1.48 -14.61
C ARG A 68 -22.81 0.81 -15.28
N THR A 69 -23.89 0.61 -14.53
CA THR A 69 -25.05 -0.13 -15.03
C THR A 69 -25.85 0.72 -15.99
N LYS A 70 -26.22 0.16 -17.15
CA LYS A 70 -27.14 0.84 -18.07
C LYS A 70 -28.59 0.76 -17.56
N PRO A 71 -29.46 1.73 -17.86
CA PRO A 71 -30.86 1.73 -17.41
C PRO A 71 -31.68 0.51 -17.84
N ASP A 72 -31.36 -0.06 -19.01
CA ASP A 72 -31.99 -1.24 -19.62
C ASP A 72 -31.43 -2.57 -19.08
N ALA A 73 -30.27 -2.55 -18.41
CA ALA A 73 -29.65 -3.71 -17.79
C ALA A 73 -29.14 -3.43 -16.36
N PRO A 74 -30.04 -3.02 -15.43
CA PRO A 74 -29.64 -2.65 -14.09
C PRO A 74 -29.17 -3.89 -13.31
N TRP A 75 -28.12 -3.74 -12.52
CA TRP A 75 -27.73 -4.79 -11.58
C TRP A 75 -28.59 -4.75 -10.32
N ILE A 76 -29.12 -3.57 -9.96
CA ILE A 76 -29.99 -3.38 -8.80
C ILE A 76 -31.32 -2.76 -9.24
N ARG A 77 -32.40 -3.54 -9.11
CA ARG A 77 -33.77 -3.16 -9.48
C ARG A 77 -34.59 -2.81 -8.24
N ALA A 78 -35.30 -1.70 -8.29
CA ALA A 78 -36.34 -1.38 -7.31
C ALA A 78 -37.61 -2.17 -7.63
N VAL A 79 -38.19 -2.81 -6.62
CA VAL A 79 -39.47 -3.50 -6.69
C VAL A 79 -40.50 -2.67 -5.91
N PRO A 80 -41.49 -2.05 -6.59
CA PRO A 80 -42.46 -1.17 -5.95
C PRO A 80 -43.11 -1.82 -4.72
N GLY A 81 -43.13 -1.10 -3.60
CA GLY A 81 -43.71 -1.55 -2.33
C GLY A 81 -42.99 -2.70 -1.63
N ARG A 82 -41.97 -3.33 -2.24
CA ARG A 82 -41.29 -4.51 -1.67
C ARG A 82 -39.83 -4.29 -1.32
N GLY A 83 -39.11 -3.45 -2.07
CA GLY A 83 -37.69 -3.14 -1.79
C GLY A 83 -36.80 -3.28 -3.01
N TYR A 84 -35.67 -3.98 -2.89
CA TYR A 84 -34.63 -4.04 -3.93
C TYR A 84 -34.19 -5.47 -4.23
N LEU A 85 -33.81 -5.71 -5.49
CA LEU A 85 -33.34 -7.00 -5.98
C LEU A 85 -32.00 -6.81 -6.70
N PHE A 86 -31.00 -7.62 -6.33
CA PHE A 86 -29.75 -7.73 -7.07
C PHE A 86 -29.90 -8.80 -8.16
N LEU A 87 -29.72 -8.39 -9.42
CA LEU A 87 -30.06 -9.16 -10.62
C LEU A 87 -28.88 -9.93 -11.24
N LYS A 88 -27.64 -9.58 -10.88
CA LYS A 88 -26.48 -10.28 -11.43
C LYS A 88 -26.16 -11.55 -10.65
N PRO A 89 -25.83 -12.66 -11.33
CA PRO A 89 -25.25 -13.82 -10.68
C PRO A 89 -24.02 -13.42 -9.86
N VAL A 90 -23.91 -13.98 -8.66
CA VAL A 90 -22.77 -13.77 -7.77
C VAL A 90 -22.11 -15.11 -7.55
N GLU A 91 -20.86 -15.23 -7.95
CA GLU A 91 -20.04 -16.39 -7.68
C GLU A 91 -19.14 -16.10 -6.48
N MET A 92 -19.23 -16.96 -5.47
CA MET A 92 -18.26 -16.98 -4.38
C MET A 92 -17.05 -17.77 -4.83
N GLY A 93 -16.02 -17.07 -5.26
CA GLY A 93 -14.71 -17.63 -5.54
C GLY A 93 -13.66 -17.09 -4.59
N ARG A 94 -12.52 -17.79 -4.49
CA ARG A 94 -11.28 -17.09 -4.16
C ARG A 94 -11.09 -16.06 -5.27
N LEU A 95 -10.99 -14.78 -4.91
CA LEU A 95 -10.50 -13.80 -5.88
C LEU A 95 -9.20 -14.35 -6.48
N ALA A 96 -9.06 -14.30 -7.80
CA ALA A 96 -7.74 -14.38 -8.40
C ALA A 96 -6.89 -13.36 -7.65
N LYS A 97 -5.89 -13.83 -6.91
CA LYS A 97 -5.03 -12.94 -6.13
C LYS A 97 -4.57 -11.84 -7.09
N PRO A 98 -4.82 -10.56 -6.79
CA PRO A 98 -4.19 -9.52 -7.59
C PRO A 98 -2.69 -9.82 -7.57
N GLY A 99 -2.05 -9.74 -8.74
CA GLY A 99 -0.59 -9.79 -8.79
C GLY A 99 -0.02 -8.75 -7.83
N PRO A 100 1.15 -9.00 -7.24
CA PRO A 100 1.74 -8.07 -6.30
C PRO A 100 1.79 -6.66 -6.87
N VAL A 101 1.40 -5.68 -6.06
CA VAL A 101 1.58 -4.26 -6.41
C VAL A 101 3.08 -3.96 -6.38
N ASP A 102 3.63 -3.62 -7.54
CA ASP A 102 4.96 -3.04 -7.70
C ASP A 102 4.76 -1.57 -8.06
N ALA A 103 4.91 -0.69 -7.08
CA ALA A 103 4.67 0.75 -7.25
C ALA A 103 5.83 1.46 -7.96
N GLY A 104 6.83 0.69 -8.43
CA GLY A 104 8.01 1.17 -9.13
C GLY A 104 8.97 1.93 -8.21
N LEU A 105 10.23 1.94 -8.62
CA LEU A 105 11.27 2.79 -8.07
C LEU A 105 11.39 4.04 -8.93
N PRO A 106 11.72 5.21 -8.35
CA PRO A 106 12.01 6.39 -9.15
C PRO A 106 13.20 6.14 -10.07
N TYR A 107 13.18 6.74 -11.26
CA TYR A 107 14.35 6.73 -12.13
C TYR A 107 15.44 7.60 -11.52
N VAL A 108 16.60 7.01 -11.25
CA VAL A 108 17.79 7.72 -10.81
C VAL A 108 18.86 7.54 -11.88
N PRO A 109 19.36 8.62 -12.52
CA PRO A 109 20.39 8.52 -13.56
C PRO A 109 21.62 7.73 -13.07
N ALA A 110 22.06 6.79 -13.91
CA ALA A 110 23.10 5.82 -13.61
C ALA A 110 24.50 6.46 -13.53
N GLU A 111 25.12 6.37 -12.35
CA GLU A 111 26.27 5.51 -12.05
C GLU A 111 26.64 5.84 -10.59
N ILE A 112 26.54 4.84 -9.69
CA ILE A 112 26.98 5.03 -8.31
C ILE A 112 28.44 4.57 -8.22
N LEU A 113 29.32 5.39 -8.81
CA LEU A 113 30.75 5.14 -8.83
C LEU A 113 31.26 4.95 -7.40
N GLY A 114 32.05 3.89 -7.19
CA GLY A 114 32.70 3.59 -5.91
C GLY A 114 31.78 3.06 -4.80
N ARG A 115 30.54 2.63 -5.11
CA ARG A 115 29.62 2.09 -4.08
C ARG A 115 29.05 0.71 -4.36
N SER A 116 29.53 0.02 -5.40
CA SER A 116 29.13 -1.36 -5.69
C SER A 116 29.32 -2.28 -4.48
N THR A 117 30.48 -2.22 -3.83
CA THR A 117 30.78 -3.02 -2.63
C THR A 117 29.83 -2.74 -1.45
N PHE A 118 29.44 -1.47 -1.26
CA PHE A 118 28.47 -1.12 -0.21
C PHE A 118 27.07 -1.64 -0.54
N ILE A 119 26.67 -1.55 -1.81
CA ILE A 119 25.37 -2.04 -2.30
C ILE A 119 25.29 -3.56 -2.15
N GLU A 120 26.32 -4.28 -2.62
CA GLU A 120 26.44 -5.74 -2.48
C GLU A 120 26.37 -6.16 -1.01
N SER A 121 27.17 -5.53 -0.14
CA SER A 121 27.12 -5.82 1.29
C SER A 121 25.74 -5.52 1.90
N SER A 122 25.07 -4.44 1.47
CA SER A 122 23.73 -4.11 1.96
C SER A 122 22.68 -5.13 1.52
N ILE A 123 22.77 -5.65 0.29
CA ILE A 123 21.90 -6.71 -0.21
C ILE A 123 22.07 -7.96 0.66
N GLU A 124 23.30 -8.42 0.91
CA GLU A 124 23.58 -9.56 1.80
C GLU A 124 23.00 -9.34 3.21
N LYS A 125 23.12 -8.12 3.74
CA LYS A 125 22.57 -7.78 5.06
C LYS A 125 21.04 -7.82 5.07
N LEU A 126 20.37 -7.42 3.98
CA LEU A 126 18.91 -7.47 3.87
C LEU A 126 18.35 -8.88 3.65
N GLU A 127 19.19 -9.85 3.27
CA GLU A 127 18.83 -11.26 3.25
C GLU A 127 18.85 -11.88 4.66
N VAL A 128 19.74 -11.41 5.52
CA VAL A 128 19.87 -11.88 6.92
C VAL A 128 18.99 -11.09 7.89
N HIS A 129 18.94 -9.78 7.71
CA HIS A 129 18.21 -8.82 8.53
C HIS A 129 16.99 -8.31 7.78
N ARG A 130 15.83 -8.28 8.44
CA ARG A 130 14.59 -7.78 7.84
C ARG A 130 14.46 -6.26 7.86
N LEU A 131 15.37 -5.57 8.56
CA LEU A 131 15.44 -4.12 8.63
C LEU A 131 16.89 -3.65 8.50
N GLN A 132 17.14 -2.79 7.53
CA GLN A 132 18.39 -2.04 7.42
C GLN A 132 18.11 -0.54 7.30
N SER A 133 18.88 0.27 8.03
CA SER A 133 18.89 1.72 7.85
C SER A 133 20.22 2.19 7.29
N ILE A 134 20.19 2.81 6.12
CA ILE A 134 21.32 3.53 5.54
C ILE A 134 21.33 4.95 6.09
N ILE A 135 22.31 5.24 6.94
CA ILE A 135 22.48 6.56 7.54
C ILE A 135 23.61 7.34 6.87
N GLY A 136 23.50 8.66 6.88
CA GLY A 136 24.54 9.54 6.33
C GLY A 136 24.09 10.99 6.27
N THR A 137 25.03 11.89 6.02
CA THR A 137 24.76 13.33 5.87
C THR A 137 23.88 13.63 4.65
N GLY A 138 23.36 14.86 4.56
CA GLY A 138 22.60 15.31 3.38
C GLY A 138 23.46 15.30 2.12
N GLY A 139 22.87 15.06 0.96
CA GLY A 139 23.56 15.13 -0.34
C GLY A 139 24.47 13.94 -0.68
N ILE A 140 24.71 12.99 0.24
CA ILE A 140 25.55 11.80 0.00
C ILE A 140 24.89 10.75 -0.93
N ARG A 141 23.75 11.07 -1.57
CA ARG A 141 23.00 10.18 -2.48
C ARG A 141 22.51 8.85 -1.85
N LYS A 142 22.02 8.87 -0.60
CA LYS A 142 21.40 7.68 0.05
C LYS A 142 20.22 7.15 -0.76
N THR A 143 19.36 8.02 -1.27
CA THR A 143 18.23 7.67 -2.14
C THR A 143 18.69 6.89 -3.38
N SER A 144 19.78 7.30 -4.02
CA SER A 144 20.31 6.57 -5.19
C SER A 144 20.72 5.14 -4.83
N VAL A 145 21.41 4.96 -3.69
CA VAL A 145 21.82 3.64 -3.20
C VAL A 145 20.61 2.78 -2.85
N ALA A 146 19.60 3.35 -2.18
CA ALA A 146 18.39 2.63 -1.84
C ALA A 146 17.58 2.20 -3.07
N VAL A 147 17.57 3.03 -4.12
CA VAL A 147 16.95 2.69 -5.41
C VAL A 147 17.68 1.52 -6.09
N GLU A 148 19.01 1.50 -6.07
CA GLU A 148 19.77 0.41 -6.68
C GLU A 148 19.56 -0.92 -5.95
N ILE A 149 19.56 -0.89 -4.61
CA ILE A 149 19.22 -2.06 -3.78
C ILE A 149 17.77 -2.51 -4.07
N GLY A 150 16.83 -1.56 -4.17
CA GLY A 150 15.46 -1.86 -4.57
C GLY A 150 15.39 -2.54 -5.95
N ASN A 151 16.14 -2.04 -6.94
CA ASN A 151 16.16 -2.61 -8.29
C ASN A 151 16.68 -4.05 -8.28
N HIS A 152 17.66 -4.36 -7.44
CA HIS A 152 18.12 -5.74 -7.25
C HIS A 152 16.99 -6.67 -6.77
N PHE A 153 16.28 -6.28 -5.70
CA PHE A 153 15.16 -7.08 -5.18
C PHE A 153 14.00 -7.20 -6.18
N ARG A 154 13.76 -6.14 -6.96
CA ARG A 154 12.78 -6.16 -8.06
C ARG A 154 13.17 -7.15 -9.15
N ALA A 155 14.45 -7.18 -9.55
CA ALA A 155 14.96 -8.05 -10.60
C ALA A 155 14.84 -9.53 -10.26
N ILE A 156 14.95 -9.90 -8.97
CA ILE A 156 14.72 -11.26 -8.48
C ILE A 156 13.23 -11.58 -8.19
N GLY A 157 12.31 -10.69 -8.60
CA GLY A 157 10.87 -10.92 -8.53
C GLY A 157 10.21 -10.56 -7.20
N ARG A 158 10.91 -9.88 -6.27
CA ARG A 158 10.26 -9.35 -5.05
C ARG A 158 9.54 -8.04 -5.37
N PRO A 159 8.28 -7.87 -4.95
CA PRO A 159 7.56 -6.62 -5.14
C PRO A 159 8.19 -5.50 -4.32
N VAL A 160 8.45 -4.35 -4.93
CA VAL A 160 9.09 -3.20 -4.27
C VAL A 160 8.11 -2.05 -4.13
N ILE A 161 8.04 -1.46 -2.94
CA ILE A 161 7.28 -0.25 -2.68
C ILE A 161 8.24 0.82 -2.19
N PHE A 162 8.42 1.86 -3.01
CA PHE A 162 9.17 3.06 -2.63
C PHE A 162 8.24 4.10 -2.00
N LEU A 163 8.63 4.62 -0.84
CA LEU A 163 7.96 5.68 -0.09
C LEU A 163 8.89 6.89 -0.02
N ASP A 164 8.57 7.95 -0.76
CA ASP A 164 9.25 9.24 -0.62
C ASP A 164 8.62 10.00 0.55
N LEU A 165 9.25 9.89 1.72
CA LEU A 165 8.69 10.48 2.92
C LEU A 165 8.89 11.99 2.97
N SER A 166 9.78 12.58 2.16
CA SER A 166 9.97 14.04 2.12
C SER A 166 8.68 14.82 1.80
N THR A 167 7.68 14.12 1.25
CA THR A 167 6.35 14.65 0.93
C THR A 167 5.41 14.73 2.14
N LEU A 168 5.76 14.11 3.26
CA LEU A 168 4.95 14.09 4.47
C LEU A 168 5.29 15.26 5.38
N THR A 169 4.26 15.76 6.08
CA THR A 169 4.39 16.85 7.06
C THR A 169 4.18 16.38 8.50
N ALA A 170 3.66 15.17 8.69
CA ALA A 170 3.39 14.60 10.01
C ALA A 170 3.36 13.06 9.98
N ASP A 171 3.80 12.44 11.08
CA ASP A 171 3.85 10.98 11.28
C ASP A 171 2.50 10.28 10.99
N SER A 172 1.40 10.92 11.37
CA SER A 172 0.03 10.39 11.19
C SER A 172 -0.36 10.15 9.73
N GLN A 173 0.36 10.73 8.77
CA GLN A 173 0.11 10.56 7.34
C GLN A 173 0.74 9.28 6.76
N LEU A 174 1.72 8.69 7.46
CA LEU A 174 2.56 7.61 6.94
C LEU A 174 1.78 6.35 6.57
N VAL A 175 0.88 5.88 7.45
CA VAL A 175 0.08 4.67 7.21
C VAL A 175 -0.84 4.85 6.00
N SER A 176 -1.48 6.02 5.89
CA SER A 176 -2.35 6.36 4.77
C SER A 176 -1.57 6.47 3.46
N TYR A 177 -0.36 7.04 3.51
CA TYR A 177 0.53 7.13 2.36
C TYR A 177 1.01 5.75 1.89
N LEU A 178 1.43 4.88 2.81
CA LEU A 178 1.79 3.49 2.52
C LEU A 178 0.61 2.72 1.91
N ALA A 179 -0.59 2.86 2.48
CA ALA A 179 -1.80 2.25 1.95
C ALA A 179 -2.07 2.70 0.51
N MET A 180 -1.96 4.00 0.22
CA MET A 180 -2.08 4.53 -1.14
C MET A 180 -1.03 3.93 -2.09
N ARG A 181 0.24 3.81 -1.67
CA ARG A 181 1.32 3.24 -2.48
C ARG A 181 1.14 1.74 -2.75
N LEU A 182 0.44 1.03 -1.86
CA LEU A 182 -0.03 -0.35 -2.05
C LEU A 182 -1.35 -0.44 -2.85
N ASP A 183 -1.80 0.67 -3.45
CA ASP A 183 -3.04 0.78 -4.22
C ASP A 183 -4.27 0.35 -3.38
N LEU A 184 -4.18 0.54 -2.06
CA LEU A 184 -5.28 0.28 -1.13
C LEU A 184 -6.21 1.49 -1.13
N ILE A 185 -7.49 1.21 -1.32
CA ILE A 185 -8.54 2.20 -1.09
C ILE A 185 -9.19 1.80 0.24
N SER A 186 -8.86 2.54 1.31
CA SER A 186 -9.49 2.37 2.62
C SER A 186 -10.43 3.55 2.90
N PHE A 187 -11.61 3.23 3.43
CA PHE A 187 -12.54 4.20 4.02
C PHE A 187 -12.63 4.04 5.53
N ALA A 188 -11.76 3.20 6.10
CA ALA A 188 -11.62 3.05 7.55
C ALA A 188 -10.73 4.17 8.11
N GLU A 189 -10.94 4.51 9.38
CA GLU A 189 -10.10 5.49 10.09
C GLU A 189 -8.64 5.02 10.21
N ASP A 190 -8.42 3.70 10.34
CA ASP A 190 -7.09 3.08 10.35
C ASP A 190 -6.90 2.12 9.15
N PRO A 191 -6.01 2.44 8.19
CA PRO A 191 -5.68 1.55 7.07
C PRO A 191 -4.75 0.37 7.44
N MET A 192 -4.11 0.40 8.62
CA MET A 192 -2.99 -0.49 8.96
C MET A 192 -3.34 -2.00 8.87
N PRO A 193 -4.50 -2.47 9.34
CA PRO A 193 -4.85 -3.89 9.20
C PRO A 193 -4.88 -4.37 7.74
N MET A 194 -5.30 -3.51 6.81
CA MET A 194 -5.35 -3.82 5.38
C MET A 194 -3.94 -3.82 4.76
N VAL A 195 -3.08 -2.91 5.21
CA VAL A 195 -1.66 -2.88 4.84
C VAL A 195 -0.99 -4.19 5.24
N LEU A 196 -1.12 -4.59 6.50
CA LEU A 196 -0.53 -5.83 7.02
C LEU A 196 -1.02 -7.07 6.28
N ALA A 197 -2.33 -7.18 6.07
CA ALA A 197 -2.90 -8.29 5.30
C ALA A 197 -2.31 -8.38 3.89
N THR A 198 -2.11 -7.24 3.23
CA THR A 198 -1.52 -7.17 1.88
C THR A 198 -0.03 -7.55 1.90
N LEU A 199 0.73 -7.01 2.84
CA LEU A 199 2.18 -7.27 2.98
C LEU A 199 2.48 -8.71 3.36
N ALA A 200 1.58 -9.39 4.08
CA ALA A 200 1.72 -10.79 4.45
C ALA A 200 1.56 -11.77 3.27
N GLU A 201 1.00 -11.33 2.13
CA GLU A 201 0.76 -12.24 1.00
C GLU A 201 2.01 -12.54 0.17
N GLN A 202 3.02 -11.68 0.23
CA GLN A 202 4.20 -11.72 -0.64
C GLN A 202 5.43 -11.21 0.11
N PRO A 203 6.66 -11.58 -0.31
CA PRO A 203 7.89 -11.09 0.30
C PRO A 203 8.21 -9.66 -0.16
N TYR A 204 7.40 -8.68 0.24
CA TYR A 204 7.59 -7.27 -0.11
C TYR A 204 8.93 -6.71 0.36
N MET A 205 9.52 -5.85 -0.46
CA MET A 205 10.62 -4.95 -0.10
C MET A 205 10.07 -3.53 0.00
N LEU A 206 10.14 -2.93 1.18
CA LEU A 206 9.71 -1.54 1.39
C LEU A 206 10.94 -0.65 1.50
N VAL A 207 10.97 0.42 0.71
CA VAL A 207 12.02 1.44 0.77
C VAL A 207 11.42 2.70 1.35
N PHE A 208 11.81 3.03 2.59
CA PHE A 208 11.43 4.25 3.30
C PHE A 208 12.53 5.29 3.09
N ASP A 209 12.32 6.25 2.19
CA ASP A 209 13.33 7.26 1.87
C ASP A 209 13.09 8.55 2.66
N ASN A 210 14.17 9.18 3.12
CA ASN A 210 14.17 10.48 3.81
C ASN A 210 13.38 10.48 5.14
N CYS A 211 13.63 9.50 6.01
CA CYS A 211 12.89 9.31 7.26
C CYS A 211 13.11 10.41 8.32
N GLU A 212 14.14 11.25 8.18
CA GLU A 212 14.63 12.16 9.24
C GLU A 212 13.62 13.10 9.90
N HIS A 213 12.49 13.39 9.25
CA HIS A 213 11.46 14.30 9.76
C HIS A 213 10.24 13.56 10.35
N VAL A 214 10.16 12.24 10.18
CA VAL A 214 9.06 11.37 10.65
C VAL A 214 9.60 10.08 11.29
N ILE A 215 10.77 10.15 11.95
CA ILE A 215 11.47 8.98 12.49
C ILE A 215 10.57 8.19 13.46
N GLY A 216 9.85 8.88 14.35
CA GLY A 216 8.95 8.25 15.31
C GLY A 216 7.88 7.41 14.62
N GLY A 217 7.12 8.02 13.70
CA GLY A 217 6.14 7.32 12.88
C GLY A 217 6.73 6.19 12.05
N CYS A 218 7.92 6.37 11.45
CA CYS A 218 8.62 5.31 10.75
C CYS A 218 8.93 4.13 11.66
N ALA A 219 9.47 4.37 12.85
CA ALA A 219 9.80 3.33 13.80
C ALA A 219 8.58 2.50 14.20
N GLU A 220 7.47 3.17 14.55
CA GLU A 220 6.21 2.52 14.92
C GLU A 220 5.62 1.68 13.79
N VAL A 221 5.57 2.22 12.57
CA VAL A 221 5.02 1.52 11.40
C VAL A 221 5.91 0.34 11.02
N VAL A 222 7.23 0.52 11.00
CA VAL A 222 8.18 -0.55 10.66
C VAL A 222 8.13 -1.68 11.69
N GLU A 223 8.12 -1.36 12.99
CA GLU A 223 8.00 -2.35 14.05
C GLU A 223 6.70 -3.16 13.91
N THR A 224 5.58 -2.48 13.68
CA THR A 224 4.28 -3.13 13.47
C THR A 224 4.30 -4.07 12.26
N ILE A 225 4.90 -3.64 11.14
CA ILE A 225 5.04 -4.47 9.92
C ILE A 225 5.89 -5.70 10.21
N LEU A 226 7.06 -5.53 10.82
CA LEU A 226 8.02 -6.63 11.02
C LEU A 226 7.51 -7.66 12.03
N CYS A 227 6.78 -7.23 13.06
CA CYS A 227 6.12 -8.13 14.02
C CYS A 227 4.94 -8.90 13.40
N SER A 228 4.22 -8.30 12.45
CA SER A 228 2.99 -8.88 11.90
C SER A 228 3.17 -9.62 10.58
N THR A 229 4.36 -9.53 9.97
CA THR A 229 4.68 -10.20 8.70
C THR A 229 5.94 -11.04 8.87
N GLY A 230 6.06 -12.16 8.17
CA GLY A 230 7.28 -13.00 8.24
C GLY A 230 8.29 -12.73 7.12
N SER A 231 7.84 -12.17 6.01
CA SER A 231 8.59 -12.12 4.74
C SER A 231 8.86 -10.70 4.23
N THR A 232 8.32 -9.67 4.89
CA THR A 232 8.55 -8.28 4.50
C THR A 232 9.93 -7.83 4.99
N THR A 233 10.66 -7.17 4.11
CA THR A 233 11.97 -6.56 4.38
C THR A 233 11.85 -5.04 4.20
N VAL A 234 12.53 -4.28 5.05
CA VAL A 234 12.51 -2.81 5.05
C VAL A 234 13.92 -2.26 4.91
N LEU A 235 14.10 -1.34 3.97
CA LEU A 235 15.26 -0.48 3.85
C LEU A 235 14.85 0.96 4.13
N ALA A 236 15.48 1.59 5.11
CA ALA A 236 15.26 3.00 5.41
C ALA A 236 16.49 3.84 5.04
N THR A 237 16.26 5.06 4.54
CA THR A 237 17.30 6.09 4.46
C THR A 237 16.98 7.23 5.41
N SER A 238 18.00 7.67 6.15
CA SER A 238 17.84 8.72 7.17
C SER A 238 19.18 9.39 7.49
N ARG A 239 19.16 10.43 8.34
CA ARG A 239 20.37 11.00 8.94
C ARG A 239 20.81 10.26 10.20
N GLU A 240 19.87 9.61 10.87
CA GLU A 240 20.09 8.85 12.10
C GLU A 240 19.24 7.56 12.09
N PRO A 241 19.57 6.55 12.93
CA PRO A 241 18.81 5.31 13.01
C PRO A 241 17.34 5.51 13.37
N LEU A 242 16.47 4.58 12.98
CA LEU A 242 15.07 4.58 13.40
C LEU A 242 14.89 4.19 14.88
N GLY A 243 15.82 3.43 15.44
CA GLY A 243 15.76 2.96 16.82
C GLY A 243 14.84 1.75 17.01
N VAL A 244 14.61 0.96 15.97
CA VAL A 244 13.73 -0.23 16.01
C VAL A 244 14.53 -1.47 16.40
N MET A 245 13.93 -2.36 17.19
CA MET A 245 14.57 -3.62 17.57
C MET A 245 14.89 -4.47 16.33
N GLY A 246 16.15 -4.93 16.23
CA GLY A 246 16.63 -5.71 15.08
C GLY A 246 17.06 -4.88 13.87
N GLU A 247 17.12 -3.55 13.99
CA GLU A 247 17.64 -2.65 12.96
C GLU A 247 19.14 -2.87 12.72
N TYR A 248 19.53 -3.18 11.48
CA TYR A 248 20.92 -3.16 11.06
C TYR A 248 21.28 -1.78 10.52
N VAL A 249 22.16 -1.05 11.21
CA VAL A 249 22.56 0.30 10.80
C VAL A 249 23.81 0.25 9.93
N SER A 250 23.75 0.86 8.75
CA SER A 250 24.87 0.99 7.82
C SER A 250 25.14 2.44 7.50
N ARG A 251 26.34 2.91 7.79
CA ARG A 251 26.74 4.28 7.46
C ARG A 251 27.26 4.32 6.04
N LEU A 252 26.63 5.12 5.18
CA LEU A 252 27.09 5.29 3.81
C LEU A 252 28.41 6.07 3.82
N PRO A 253 29.52 5.50 3.30
CA PRO A 253 30.77 6.21 3.25
C PRO A 253 30.70 7.39 2.25
N PRO A 254 31.46 8.46 2.48
CA PRO A 254 31.69 9.47 1.46
C PRO A 254 32.33 8.83 0.23
N LEU A 255 32.23 9.50 -0.93
CA LEU A 255 32.95 9.05 -2.12
C LEU A 255 34.45 9.09 -1.83
N SER A 256 35.17 8.04 -2.22
CA SER A 256 36.63 8.05 -2.23
C SER A 256 37.09 9.20 -3.14
N TYR A 257 37.94 10.08 -2.62
CA TYR A 257 38.64 11.02 -3.48
C TYR A 257 39.64 10.23 -4.34
N PRO A 258 39.83 10.57 -5.63
CA PRO A 258 41.00 10.09 -6.35
C PRO A 258 42.24 10.53 -5.57
N ASP A 259 43.21 9.65 -5.39
CA ASP A 259 44.46 9.97 -4.69
C ASP A 259 45.05 11.28 -5.27
N GLU A 260 45.26 12.28 -4.43
CA GLU A 260 46.02 13.49 -4.78
C GLU A 260 47.46 13.07 -5.08
N GLY A 261 47.76 12.71 -6.34
CA GLY A 261 49.08 12.20 -6.68
C GLY A 261 49.40 11.99 -8.15
N VAL A 262 48.48 12.25 -9.09
CA VAL A 262 48.82 12.27 -10.52
C VAL A 262 48.36 13.59 -11.12
N VAL A 263 49.22 14.60 -10.98
CA VAL A 263 49.21 15.76 -11.87
C VAL A 263 49.41 15.21 -13.28
N PRO A 264 48.49 15.43 -14.24
CA PRO A 264 48.76 15.12 -15.64
C PRO A 264 50.00 15.93 -16.04
N LYS A 265 51.10 15.23 -16.37
CA LYS A 265 52.20 15.88 -17.09
C LYS A 265 51.66 16.27 -18.45
N ASP A 266 51.77 17.55 -18.77
CA ASP A 266 51.47 18.15 -20.07
C ASP A 266 51.91 17.24 -21.23
N VAL A 267 50.99 17.03 -22.18
CA VAL A 267 51.27 16.79 -23.60
C VAL A 267 50.27 17.58 -24.42
#